data_AF-A0A015YXG4-F1
#
_entry.id   AF-A0A015YXG4-F1
#
_cell.length_a   1.000
_cell.length_b   1.000
_cell.length_c   1.000
_cell.angle_alpha   90.00
_cell.angle_beta   90.00
_cell.angle_gamma   90.00
#
_symmetry.space_group_name_H-M   'P 1'
#
loop_
_entity.id
_entity.type
_entity.pdbx_description
1 polymer ?
#
loop_
_entity_poly.entity_id
_entity_poly.type
_entity_poly.pdbx_seq_one_letter_code
_entity_poly.pdbx_strand_id
1 'polypeptide(L)'
;MKIYSELFRRGDECKNARIAMEKKLYEYFSNVQLPSFLTIYDLLILSLTEKDCIVSFNWDSLLIQAYNRVAKITWNRPKILFLHGNVGAGVCKDCMTFGLIQNYCRKCGKPYNAVPLLYPVEQKDYNSDSFIRDQWSVAKYYISKAGKVTIFGYSAPSSDKEASEILKAAFSKHDGVHRLDAVEIIERPGFNANEISETWQYFFSLTNYHSDIVDSFYNSYLAQAPRRTLQYQYQQFIRGWWGQPKIHFSKQDTFESVETLLKPLLVNEEQGDYSII
;
A
#
# COMPACT_ATOMS: atom_id res chain seq x y z
N MET A 1 22.41 1.41 0.36
CA MET A 1 22.23 0.17 1.16
C MET A 1 23.52 -0.30 1.84
N LYS A 2 24.64 -0.48 1.10
CA LYS A 2 25.90 -1.00 1.67
C LYS A 2 26.49 -0.15 2.82
N ILE A 3 26.40 1.18 2.74
CA ILE A 3 26.97 2.10 3.75
C ILE A 3 26.31 1.92 5.12
N TYR A 4 24.96 1.93 5.18
CA TYR A 4 24.26 1.82 6.46
C TYR A 4 24.47 0.44 7.11
N SER A 5 24.40 -0.63 6.32
CA SER A 5 24.64 -1.99 6.82
C SER A 5 26.07 -2.13 7.39
N GLU A 6 27.06 -1.47 6.79
CA GLU A 6 28.44 -1.47 7.29
C GLU A 6 28.56 -0.69 8.61
N LEU A 7 27.96 0.50 8.69
CA LEU A 7 27.92 1.28 9.94
C LEU A 7 27.23 0.51 11.07
N PHE A 8 26.19 -0.26 10.75
CA PHE A 8 25.49 -1.10 11.72
C PHE A 8 26.38 -2.26 12.21
N ARG A 9 27.09 -2.94 11.31
CA ARG A 9 28.00 -4.05 11.64
C ARG A 9 29.16 -3.62 12.53
N ARG A 10 29.70 -2.42 12.32
CA ARG A 10 30.78 -1.85 13.14
C ARG A 10 30.37 -1.42 14.54
N GLY A 11 29.08 -1.58 14.90
CA GLY A 11 28.60 -1.48 16.27
C GLY A 11 28.90 -0.13 16.93
N ASP A 12 29.46 -0.17 18.14
CA ASP A 12 29.69 1.02 18.96
C ASP A 12 30.66 2.04 18.33
N GLU A 13 31.61 1.60 17.51
CA GLU A 13 32.55 2.49 16.81
C GLU A 13 31.82 3.52 15.93
N CYS A 14 30.72 3.11 15.32
CA CYS A 14 29.95 3.90 14.36
C CYS A 14 28.60 4.37 14.92
N LYS A 15 28.31 4.14 16.20
CA LYS A 15 27.01 4.44 16.82
C LYS A 15 26.60 5.91 16.66
N ASN A 16 27.51 6.84 16.93
CA ASN A 16 27.22 8.28 16.81
C ASN A 16 26.96 8.70 15.36
N ALA A 17 27.75 8.18 14.42
CA ALA A 17 27.56 8.44 12.99
C ALA A 17 26.22 7.87 12.50
N ARG A 18 25.86 6.66 12.95
CA ARG A 18 24.57 6.02 12.66
C ARG A 18 23.40 6.85 13.19
N ILE A 19 23.41 7.23 14.47
CA ILE A 19 22.35 8.06 15.07
C ILE A 19 22.20 9.40 14.32
N ALA A 20 23.31 10.04 13.96
CA ALA A 20 23.29 11.28 13.19
C ALA A 20 22.67 11.09 11.79
N MET A 21 23.00 9.99 11.11
CA MET A 21 22.43 9.63 9.81
C MET A 21 20.94 9.33 9.92
N GLU A 22 20.52 8.50 10.87
CA GLU A 22 19.12 8.15 11.14
C GLU A 22 18.28 9.40 11.40
N LYS A 23 18.78 10.32 12.23
CA LYS A 23 18.15 11.61 12.51
C LYS A 23 17.99 12.45 11.25
N LYS A 24 19.03 12.56 10.42
CA LYS A 24 18.98 13.33 9.17
C LYS A 24 18.00 12.74 8.16
N LEU A 25 17.94 11.42 8.06
CA LEU A 25 16.96 10.73 7.21
C LEU A 25 15.53 10.98 7.71
N TYR A 26 15.30 10.85 9.03
CA TYR A 26 14.00 11.11 9.62
C TYR A 26 13.55 12.57 9.38
N GLU A 27 14.43 13.54 9.61
CA GLU A 27 14.18 14.97 9.34
C GLU A 27 13.85 15.20 7.86
N TYR A 28 14.63 14.63 6.94
CA TYR A 28 14.40 14.78 5.51
C TYR A 28 13.01 14.27 5.10
N PHE A 29 12.67 13.04 5.46
CA PHE A 29 11.38 12.43 5.07
C PHE A 29 10.18 13.08 5.78
N SER A 30 10.36 13.60 6.99
CA SER A 30 9.31 14.31 7.73
C SER A 30 8.89 15.61 7.05
N ASN A 31 9.79 16.22 6.29
CA ASN A 31 9.55 17.49 5.61
C ASN A 31 8.95 17.33 4.20
N VAL A 32 8.80 16.10 3.69
CA VAL A 32 8.18 15.85 2.38
C VAL A 32 6.67 16.06 2.49
N GLN A 33 6.11 16.88 1.60
CA GLN A 33 4.68 17.22 1.58
C GLN A 33 4.07 16.95 0.21
N LEU A 34 2.81 16.49 0.20
CA LEU A 34 2.02 16.44 -1.03
C LEU A 34 1.73 17.85 -1.54
N PRO A 35 1.70 18.06 -2.87
CA PRO A 35 1.22 19.31 -3.45
C PRO A 35 -0.27 19.50 -3.16
N SER A 36 -0.80 20.72 -3.31
CA SER A 36 -2.23 21.01 -3.08
C SER A 36 -3.18 20.34 -4.09
N PHE A 37 -2.69 20.01 -5.28
CA PHE A 37 -3.47 19.34 -6.32
C PHE A 37 -3.57 17.83 -6.08
N LEU A 38 -4.49 17.20 -6.82
CA LEU A 38 -4.77 15.76 -6.77
C LEU A 38 -3.56 14.95 -7.24
N THR A 39 -3.19 13.91 -6.50
CA THR A 39 -2.07 13.02 -6.85
C THR A 39 -2.51 11.58 -6.98
N ILE A 40 -1.63 10.74 -7.53
CA ILE A 40 -1.86 9.29 -7.62
C ILE A 40 -2.06 8.66 -6.23
N TYR A 41 -1.45 9.18 -5.16
CA TYR A 41 -1.70 8.67 -3.82
C TYR A 41 -3.17 8.86 -3.39
N ASP A 42 -3.80 9.97 -3.78
CA ASP A 42 -5.22 10.21 -3.49
C ASP A 42 -6.10 9.27 -4.30
N LEU A 43 -5.83 9.16 -5.60
CA LEU A 43 -6.56 8.27 -6.50
C LEU A 43 -6.44 6.80 -6.08
N LEU A 44 -5.25 6.36 -5.65
CA LEU A 44 -5.00 5.01 -5.13
C LEU A 44 -5.85 4.71 -3.89
N ILE A 45 -6.06 5.69 -3.01
CA ILE A 45 -6.89 5.50 -1.82
C ILE A 45 -8.38 5.54 -2.20
N LEU A 46 -8.75 6.44 -3.11
CA LEU A 46 -10.13 6.62 -3.56
C LEU A 46 -10.63 5.47 -4.45
N SER A 47 -9.73 4.75 -5.15
CA SER A 47 -10.06 3.52 -5.89
C SER A 47 -10.35 2.33 -4.97
N LEU A 48 -10.13 2.44 -3.67
CA LEU A 48 -10.24 1.36 -2.71
C LEU A 48 -11.29 1.67 -1.63
N THR A 49 -11.73 0.62 -0.95
CA THR A 49 -12.76 0.66 0.09
C THR A 49 -12.23 0.07 1.40
N GLU A 50 -13.01 0.10 2.48
CA GLU A 50 -12.61 -0.43 3.80
C GLU A 50 -12.32 -1.94 3.83
N LYS A 51 -12.80 -2.69 2.82
CA LYS A 51 -12.47 -4.11 2.66
C LYS A 51 -11.03 -4.33 2.16
N ASP A 52 -10.39 -3.29 1.64
CA ASP A 52 -9.11 -3.36 0.96
C ASP A 52 -7.96 -2.89 1.87
N CYS A 53 -6.73 -3.17 1.47
CA CYS A 53 -5.53 -2.80 2.22
C CYS A 53 -4.41 -2.32 1.30
N ILE A 54 -3.78 -1.20 1.64
CA ILE A 54 -2.53 -0.72 1.06
C ILE A 54 -1.40 -1.04 2.04
N VAL A 55 -0.40 -1.76 1.55
CA VAL A 55 0.80 -2.10 2.31
C VAL A 55 1.97 -1.31 1.74
N SER A 56 2.62 -0.49 2.57
CA SER A 56 3.75 0.34 2.15
C SER A 56 5.02 0.00 2.92
N PHE A 57 6.12 -0.04 2.18
CA PHE A 57 7.49 -0.13 2.70
C PHE A 57 8.16 1.25 2.81
N ASN A 58 7.48 2.32 2.39
CA ASN A 58 8.04 3.66 2.33
C ASN A 58 8.02 4.34 3.70
N TRP A 59 9.13 4.99 4.05
CA TRP A 59 9.22 5.78 5.28
C TRP A 59 8.60 7.18 5.14
N ASP A 60 8.47 7.72 3.92
CA ASP A 60 7.94 9.06 3.68
C ASP A 60 6.46 9.20 4.05
N SER A 61 6.01 10.40 4.39
CA SER A 61 4.66 10.63 4.90
C SER A 61 3.59 10.84 3.81
N LEU A 62 3.88 10.65 2.52
CA LEU A 62 2.98 11.03 1.43
C LEU A 62 1.67 10.23 1.47
N LEU A 63 1.73 8.91 1.65
CA LEU A 63 0.52 8.07 1.67
C LEU A 63 -0.42 8.44 2.82
N ILE A 64 0.10 8.70 4.02
CA ILE A 64 -0.74 9.06 5.17
C ILE A 64 -1.28 10.50 5.03
N GLN A 65 -0.55 11.42 4.41
CA GLN A 65 -1.07 12.74 4.06
C GLN A 65 -2.26 12.63 3.10
N ALA A 66 -2.12 11.87 2.00
CA ALA A 66 -3.20 11.59 1.05
C ALA A 66 -4.40 10.98 1.77
N TYR A 67 -4.15 9.97 2.62
CA TYR A 67 -5.19 9.31 3.40
C TYR A 67 -6.01 10.30 4.22
N ASN A 68 -5.36 11.24 4.92
CA ASN A 68 -6.09 12.21 5.74
C ASN A 68 -6.88 13.22 4.90
N ARG A 69 -6.35 13.69 3.76
CA ARG A 69 -7.05 14.71 2.96
C ARG A 69 -8.21 14.15 2.15
N VAL A 70 -8.15 12.90 1.68
CA VAL A 70 -9.29 12.27 0.98
C VAL A 70 -10.47 11.94 1.90
N ALA A 71 -10.30 12.05 3.23
CA ALA A 71 -11.41 11.95 4.18
C ALA A 71 -12.49 13.04 3.97
N LYS A 72 -12.17 14.10 3.22
CA LYS A 72 -13.13 15.11 2.77
C LYS A 72 -14.12 14.57 1.73
N ILE A 73 -13.75 13.54 0.97
CA ILE A 73 -14.58 12.92 -0.06
C ILE A 73 -15.33 11.71 0.52
N THR A 74 -14.64 10.81 1.23
CA THR A 74 -15.27 9.61 1.79
C THR A 74 -14.54 9.10 3.04
N TRP A 75 -15.30 8.49 3.94
CA TRP A 75 -14.77 7.74 5.09
C TRP A 75 -14.53 6.26 4.77
N ASN A 76 -15.21 5.70 3.76
CA ASN A 76 -15.03 4.33 3.28
C ASN A 76 -13.73 4.20 2.48
N ARG A 77 -12.63 3.93 3.19
CA ARG A 77 -11.25 3.96 2.67
C ARG A 77 -10.49 2.72 3.15
N PRO A 78 -9.46 2.26 2.42
CA PRO A 78 -8.70 1.07 2.76
C PRO A 78 -8.01 1.17 4.12
N LYS A 79 -7.63 0.01 4.64
CA LYS A 79 -6.57 -0.07 5.64
C LYS A 79 -5.26 0.38 4.99
N ILE A 80 -4.47 1.20 5.67
CA ILE A 80 -3.08 1.46 5.28
C ILE A 80 -2.17 0.79 6.30
N LEU A 81 -1.04 0.24 5.86
CA LEU A 81 -0.05 -0.39 6.73
C LEU A 81 1.37 0.06 6.36
N PHE A 82 2.23 0.24 7.36
CA PHE A 82 3.61 0.70 7.19
C PHE A 82 4.59 -0.34 7.75
N LEU A 83 5.01 -1.28 6.90
CA LEU A 83 5.77 -2.47 7.34
C LEU A 83 7.19 -2.15 7.83
N HIS A 84 7.76 -1.03 7.39
CA HIS A 84 9.05 -0.51 7.82
C HIS A 84 8.93 0.73 8.69
N GLY A 85 7.72 1.02 9.19
CA GLY A 85 7.43 2.28 9.86
C GLY A 85 7.29 3.45 8.89
N ASN A 86 6.96 4.61 9.44
CA ASN A 86 6.68 5.81 8.65
C ASN A 86 6.86 7.06 9.50
N VAL A 87 7.51 8.09 8.94
CA VAL A 87 7.75 9.35 9.68
C VAL A 87 6.47 10.15 9.95
N GLY A 88 5.44 9.97 9.12
CA GLY A 88 4.14 10.62 9.28
C GLY A 88 3.17 9.83 10.13
N ALA A 89 3.43 8.55 10.41
CA ALA A 89 2.57 7.74 11.26
C ALA A 89 2.96 7.90 12.73
N GLY A 90 1.97 7.97 13.60
CA GLY A 90 2.15 7.88 15.03
C GLY A 90 1.13 6.95 15.68
N VAL A 91 1.53 6.30 16.77
CA VAL A 91 0.75 5.30 17.50
C VAL A 91 0.31 5.81 18.87
N CYS A 92 -0.95 5.53 19.23
CA CYS A 92 -1.47 5.76 20.56
C CYS A 92 -1.23 4.51 21.39
N LYS A 93 -0.35 4.60 22.39
CA LYS A 93 0.04 3.45 23.22
C LYS A 93 -1.10 2.89 24.07
N ASP A 94 -2.11 3.70 24.37
CA ASP A 94 -3.27 3.26 25.17
C ASP A 94 -4.33 2.56 24.33
N CYS A 95 -4.62 3.11 23.14
CA CYS A 95 -5.70 2.60 22.29
C CYS A 95 -5.22 1.65 21.20
N MET A 96 -3.90 1.51 21.02
CA MET A 96 -3.24 0.73 19.97
C MET A 96 -3.74 1.06 18.55
N THR A 97 -4.17 2.32 18.35
CA THR A 97 -4.54 2.87 17.04
C THR A 97 -3.42 3.78 16.54
N PHE A 98 -3.24 3.87 15.23
CA PHE A 98 -2.31 4.82 14.64
C PHE A 98 -3.02 5.80 13.70
N GLY A 99 -2.40 6.96 13.50
CA GLY A 99 -2.87 8.00 12.60
C GLY A 99 -1.73 8.94 12.22
N LEU A 100 -2.07 10.07 11.59
CA LEU A 100 -1.10 11.10 11.27
C LEU A 100 -0.47 11.65 12.57
N ILE A 101 0.85 11.73 12.63
CA ILE A 101 1.60 12.02 13.85
C ILE A 101 1.27 13.39 14.45
N GLN A 102 0.88 14.38 13.63
CA GLN A 102 0.46 15.70 14.09
C GLN A 102 -0.96 15.73 14.70
N ASN A 103 -1.72 14.64 14.55
CA ASN A 103 -3.09 14.55 15.06
C ASN A 103 -3.15 13.92 16.46
N TYR A 104 -4.36 13.87 17.00
CA TYR A 104 -4.66 13.20 18.26
C TYR A 104 -5.42 11.89 18.01
N CYS A 105 -5.29 10.95 18.94
CA CYS A 105 -6.05 9.71 18.93
C CYS A 105 -7.54 10.01 18.97
N ARG A 106 -8.30 9.52 17.99
CA ARG A 106 -9.75 9.74 17.93
C ARG A 106 -10.54 9.03 19.04
N LYS A 107 -9.92 8.03 19.71
CA LYS A 107 -10.56 7.28 20.80
C LYS A 107 -10.37 7.93 22.18
N CYS A 108 -9.15 8.39 22.49
CA CYS A 108 -8.84 8.91 23.83
C CYS A 108 -8.34 10.36 23.85
N GLY A 109 -8.20 11.02 22.71
CA GLY A 109 -7.75 12.41 22.60
C GLY A 109 -6.26 12.65 22.90
N LYS A 110 -5.47 11.61 23.20
CA LYS A 110 -4.03 11.76 23.48
C LYS A 110 -3.21 11.91 22.20
N PRO A 111 -2.07 12.63 22.24
CA PRO A 111 -1.18 12.77 21.08
C PRO A 111 -0.60 11.40 20.67
N TYR A 112 -0.33 11.26 19.37
CA TYR A 112 0.36 10.10 18.86
C TYR A 112 1.86 10.14 19.15
N ASN A 113 2.46 8.97 19.34
CA ASN A 113 3.91 8.81 19.52
C ASN A 113 4.54 8.38 18.19
N ALA A 114 5.75 8.84 17.90
CA ALA A 114 6.49 8.37 16.72
C ALA A 114 6.64 6.85 16.72
N VAL A 115 6.54 6.25 15.54
CA VAL A 115 6.83 4.83 15.30
C VAL A 115 8.28 4.68 14.81
N PRO A 116 8.95 3.56 15.08
CA PRO A 116 10.32 3.36 14.60
C PRO A 116 10.37 3.20 13.09
N LEU A 117 11.53 3.49 12.48
CA LEU A 117 11.84 3.13 11.10
C LEU A 117 12.73 1.90 11.06
N LEU A 118 12.40 0.92 10.22
CA LEU A 118 13.28 -0.21 9.95
C LEU A 118 14.26 0.16 8.85
N TYR A 119 15.49 0.46 9.24
CA TYR A 119 16.57 0.79 8.34
C TYR A 119 17.10 -0.45 7.59
N PRO A 120 17.75 -0.28 6.42
CA PRO A 120 18.10 -1.38 5.53
C PRO A 120 19.39 -2.03 6.03
N VAL A 121 19.23 -3.04 6.87
CA VAL A 121 20.26 -3.96 7.34
C VAL A 121 20.01 -5.36 6.74
N GLU A 122 21.01 -6.24 6.80
CA GLU A 122 20.90 -7.59 6.23
C GLU A 122 19.87 -8.48 6.91
N GLN A 123 19.71 -8.36 8.23
CA GLN A 123 18.72 -9.11 9.02
C GLN A 123 17.81 -8.09 9.71
N LYS A 124 16.55 -7.99 9.28
CA LYS A 124 15.61 -7.02 9.87
C LYS A 124 14.81 -7.71 10.96
N ASP A 125 14.79 -7.10 12.14
CA ASP A 125 13.95 -7.58 13.23
C ASP A 125 12.54 -6.98 13.15
N TYR A 126 11.63 -7.68 12.47
CA TYR A 126 10.21 -7.31 12.38
C TYR A 126 9.39 -7.59 13.66
N ASN A 127 9.99 -8.25 14.66
CA ASN A 127 9.29 -8.72 15.86
C ASN A 127 9.60 -7.92 17.12
N SER A 128 10.74 -7.22 17.14
CA SER A 128 11.18 -6.39 18.29
C SER A 128 10.22 -5.27 18.64
N ASP A 129 9.61 -4.63 17.65
CA ASP A 129 8.68 -3.53 17.86
C ASP A 129 7.22 -3.97 17.70
N SER A 130 6.41 -3.66 18.72
CA SER A 130 5.00 -4.04 18.76
C SER A 130 4.18 -3.44 17.61
N PHE A 131 4.46 -2.20 17.18
CA PHE A 131 3.74 -1.58 16.08
C PHE A 131 4.06 -2.32 14.78
N ILE A 132 5.35 -2.50 14.46
CA ILE A 132 5.79 -3.20 13.25
C ILE A 132 5.22 -4.62 13.19
N ARG A 133 5.33 -5.38 14.28
CA ARG A 133 4.80 -6.75 14.36
C ARG A 133 3.31 -6.80 14.07
N ASP A 134 2.54 -5.87 14.65
CA ASP A 134 1.09 -5.81 14.44
C ASP A 134 0.75 -5.43 12.99
N GLN A 135 1.49 -4.51 12.36
CA GLN A 135 1.34 -4.19 10.94
C GLN A 135 1.52 -5.44 10.06
N TRP A 136 2.59 -6.21 10.30
CA TRP A 136 2.84 -7.47 9.58
C TRP A 136 1.76 -8.52 9.83
N SER A 137 1.23 -8.61 11.05
CA SER A 137 0.11 -9.50 11.35
C SER A 137 -1.11 -9.20 10.48
N VAL A 138 -1.47 -7.92 10.37
CA VAL A 138 -2.60 -7.48 9.55
C VAL A 138 -2.30 -7.67 8.06
N ALA A 139 -1.09 -7.38 7.59
CA ALA A 139 -0.70 -7.58 6.20
C ALA A 139 -0.84 -9.05 5.77
N LYS A 140 -0.37 -9.99 6.61
CA LYS A 140 -0.53 -11.44 6.38
C LYS A 140 -1.99 -11.84 6.23
N TYR A 141 -2.88 -11.28 7.06
CA TYR A 141 -4.31 -11.55 7.00
C TYR A 141 -4.93 -11.11 5.67
N TYR A 142 -4.63 -9.89 5.21
CA TYR A 142 -5.18 -9.39 3.95
C TYR A 142 -4.63 -10.15 2.75
N ILE A 143 -3.32 -10.40 2.73
CA ILE A 143 -2.67 -11.10 1.61
C ILE A 143 -3.23 -12.51 1.44
N SER A 144 -3.42 -13.25 2.54
CA SER A 144 -3.94 -14.62 2.49
C SER A 144 -5.39 -14.75 2.00
N LYS A 145 -6.07 -13.63 1.76
CA LYS A 145 -7.48 -13.56 1.34
C LYS A 145 -7.69 -12.64 0.13
N ALA A 146 -6.62 -12.08 -0.43
CA ALA A 146 -6.73 -11.07 -1.46
C ALA A 146 -7.15 -11.69 -2.79
N GLY A 147 -8.32 -11.30 -3.31
CA GLY A 147 -8.78 -11.69 -4.65
C GLY A 147 -8.01 -11.02 -5.79
N LYS A 148 -7.30 -9.94 -5.49
CA LYS A 148 -6.34 -9.29 -6.39
C LYS A 148 -5.21 -8.67 -5.59
N VAL A 149 -3.97 -8.83 -6.06
CA VAL A 149 -2.78 -8.18 -5.49
C VAL A 149 -2.18 -7.23 -6.52
N THR A 150 -2.16 -5.93 -6.22
CA THR A 150 -1.48 -4.93 -7.07
C THR A 150 -0.15 -4.53 -6.44
N ILE A 151 0.94 -4.70 -7.18
CA ILE A 151 2.30 -4.31 -6.81
C ILE A 151 2.61 -3.00 -7.54
N PHE A 152 2.82 -1.92 -6.78
CA PHE A 152 3.08 -0.60 -7.35
C PHE A 152 4.50 -0.17 -7.02
N GLY A 153 5.38 -0.09 -8.03
CA GLY A 153 6.68 0.58 -7.87
C GLY A 153 7.68 -0.16 -6.98
N TYR A 154 7.43 -1.43 -6.66
CA TYR A 154 8.22 -2.19 -5.71
C TYR A 154 8.84 -3.44 -6.36
N SER A 155 10.17 -3.45 -6.42
CA SER A 155 10.94 -4.47 -7.11
C SER A 155 11.15 -5.75 -6.30
N ALA A 156 10.77 -5.79 -5.02
CA ALA A 156 11.17 -6.83 -4.06
C ALA A 156 12.68 -7.12 -4.14
N PRO A 157 13.53 -6.16 -3.74
CA PRO A 157 14.97 -6.31 -3.85
C PRO A 157 15.45 -7.51 -3.03
N SER A 158 16.55 -8.13 -3.46
CA SER A 158 17.12 -9.34 -2.82
C SER A 158 17.47 -9.16 -1.34
N SER A 159 17.68 -7.92 -0.89
CA SER A 159 17.90 -7.56 0.51
C SER A 159 16.65 -7.58 1.38
N ASP A 160 15.48 -7.85 0.80
CA ASP A 160 14.20 -7.98 1.51
C ASP A 160 13.68 -9.41 1.48
N LYS A 161 14.61 -10.38 1.55
CA LYS A 161 14.32 -11.81 1.49
C LYS A 161 13.29 -12.24 2.55
N GLU A 162 13.46 -11.79 3.79
CA GLU A 162 12.54 -12.11 4.88
C GLU A 162 11.13 -11.57 4.62
N ALA A 163 11.02 -10.34 4.13
CA ALA A 163 9.73 -9.76 3.74
C ALA A 163 9.07 -10.59 2.63
N SER A 164 9.83 -10.93 1.58
CA SER A 164 9.35 -11.80 0.50
C SER A 164 8.84 -13.14 1.01
N GLU A 165 9.60 -13.82 1.88
CA GLU A 165 9.21 -15.11 2.46
C GLU A 165 7.92 -15.01 3.27
N ILE A 166 7.75 -13.95 4.08
CA ILE A 166 6.53 -13.71 4.84
C ILE A 166 5.32 -13.52 3.91
N LEU A 167 5.46 -12.74 2.84
CA LEU A 167 4.37 -12.49 1.89
C LEU A 167 4.01 -13.76 1.12
N LYS A 168 5.02 -14.53 0.66
CA LYS A 168 4.83 -15.84 -0.01
C LYS A 168 4.10 -16.83 0.89
N ALA A 169 4.54 -16.96 2.14
CA ALA A 169 3.90 -17.85 3.11
C ALA A 169 2.46 -17.43 3.44
N ALA A 170 2.20 -16.11 3.50
CA ALA A 170 0.85 -15.61 3.71
C ALA A 170 -0.07 -15.91 2.53
N PHE A 171 0.40 -15.67 1.30
CA PHE A 171 -0.38 -15.91 0.09
C PHE A 171 -0.62 -17.41 -0.15
N SER A 172 0.35 -18.27 0.18
CA SER A 172 0.18 -19.73 0.05
C SER A 172 -0.49 -20.41 1.26
N LYS A 173 -0.96 -19.63 2.24
CA LYS A 173 -1.52 -20.17 3.50
C LYS A 173 -2.71 -21.11 3.28
N HIS A 174 -3.52 -20.86 2.26
CA HIS A 174 -4.67 -21.66 1.92
C HIS A 174 -4.53 -22.22 0.50
N ASP A 175 -4.24 -23.52 0.41
CA ASP A 175 -3.96 -24.16 -0.88
C ASP A 175 -5.16 -24.07 -1.84
N GLY A 176 -4.86 -23.78 -3.11
CA GLY A 176 -5.84 -23.69 -4.19
C GLY A 176 -6.79 -22.48 -4.16
N VAL A 177 -6.83 -21.68 -3.10
CA VAL A 177 -7.79 -20.55 -2.97
C VAL A 177 -7.56 -19.46 -4.01
N HIS A 178 -6.30 -19.23 -4.39
CA HIS A 178 -5.91 -18.11 -5.25
C HIS A 178 -5.96 -18.40 -6.76
N ARG A 179 -6.42 -19.58 -7.18
CA ARG A 179 -6.37 -20.02 -8.59
C ARG A 179 -7.16 -19.15 -9.58
N LEU A 180 -8.14 -18.39 -9.09
CA LEU A 180 -8.97 -17.47 -9.88
C LEU A 180 -8.71 -16.00 -9.55
N ASP A 181 -7.76 -15.74 -8.65
CA ASP A 181 -7.36 -14.40 -8.27
C ASP A 181 -6.44 -13.80 -9.32
N ALA A 182 -6.08 -12.52 -9.18
CA ALA A 182 -5.20 -11.86 -10.13
C ALA A 182 -4.06 -11.09 -9.47
N VAL A 183 -2.97 -10.91 -10.19
CA VAL A 183 -1.86 -10.06 -9.78
C VAL A 183 -1.66 -8.98 -10.82
N GLU A 184 -1.40 -7.75 -10.40
CA GLU A 184 -1.13 -6.63 -11.31
C GLU A 184 0.14 -5.93 -10.88
N ILE A 185 1.02 -5.62 -11.82
CA ILE A 185 2.21 -4.81 -11.58
C ILE A 185 1.99 -3.46 -12.25
N ILE A 186 2.10 -2.39 -11.49
CA ILE A 186 2.16 -1.01 -11.99
C ILE A 186 3.61 -0.55 -11.85
N GLU A 187 4.27 -0.34 -12.99
CA GLU A 187 5.67 0.08 -13.03
C GLU A 187 5.88 1.24 -14.00
N ARG A 188 7.08 1.84 -14.00
CA ARG A 188 7.39 2.96 -14.88
C ARG A 188 7.42 2.55 -16.36
N PRO A 189 7.16 3.49 -17.29
CA PRO A 189 7.35 3.26 -18.72
C PRO A 189 8.76 2.76 -19.06
N GLY A 190 8.83 1.76 -19.95
CA GLY A 190 10.09 1.15 -20.38
C GLY A 190 10.65 0.09 -19.42
N PHE A 191 9.90 -0.33 -18.40
CA PHE A 191 10.29 -1.45 -17.56
C PHE A 191 10.40 -2.75 -18.35
N ASN A 192 11.46 -3.50 -18.12
CA ASN A 192 11.69 -4.78 -18.77
C ASN A 192 11.00 -5.88 -17.96
N ALA A 193 9.98 -6.53 -18.55
CA ALA A 193 9.24 -7.61 -17.89
C ALA A 193 10.12 -8.80 -17.46
N ASN A 194 11.30 -8.97 -18.06
CA ASN A 194 12.27 -9.99 -17.63
C ASN A 194 12.96 -9.66 -16.28
N GLU A 195 12.81 -8.43 -15.77
CA GLU A 195 13.36 -7.99 -14.48
C GLU A 195 12.40 -8.21 -13.31
N ILE A 196 11.24 -8.83 -13.54
CA ILE A 196 10.30 -9.18 -12.47
C ILE A 196 10.96 -10.17 -11.53
N SER A 197 10.98 -9.82 -10.24
CA SER A 197 11.57 -10.66 -9.20
C SER A 197 10.90 -12.04 -9.11
N GLU A 198 11.67 -13.04 -8.67
CA GLU A 198 11.16 -14.37 -8.33
C GLU A 198 10.05 -14.31 -7.25
N THR A 199 9.99 -13.22 -6.47
CA THR A 199 8.90 -12.99 -5.53
C THR A 199 7.57 -12.85 -6.25
N TRP A 200 7.50 -12.02 -7.28
CA TRP A 200 6.25 -11.79 -8.01
C TRP A 200 5.92 -12.93 -8.96
N GLN A 201 6.92 -13.57 -9.56
CA GLN A 201 6.72 -14.79 -10.35
C GLN A 201 6.06 -15.91 -9.52
N TYR A 202 6.40 -16.02 -8.23
CA TYR A 202 5.75 -16.95 -7.33
C TYR A 202 4.27 -16.64 -7.11
N PHE A 203 3.87 -15.37 -7.06
CA PHE A 203 2.46 -15.01 -6.95
C PHE A 203 1.71 -15.37 -8.24
N PHE A 204 2.32 -15.09 -9.40
CA PHE A 204 1.74 -15.44 -10.70
C PHE A 204 1.47 -16.95 -10.83
N SER A 205 2.39 -17.80 -10.37
CA SER A 205 2.22 -19.25 -10.46
C SER A 205 1.06 -19.76 -9.60
N LEU A 206 0.72 -19.08 -8.50
CA LEU A 206 -0.41 -19.43 -7.63
C LEU A 206 -1.76 -18.92 -8.16
N THR A 207 -1.74 -17.92 -9.04
CA THR A 207 -2.94 -17.34 -9.67
C THR A 207 -3.17 -17.80 -11.10
N ASN A 208 -2.64 -18.98 -11.50
CA ASN A 208 -2.70 -19.47 -12.88
C ASN A 208 -2.25 -18.45 -13.93
N TYR A 209 -1.31 -17.57 -13.58
CA TYR A 209 -0.82 -16.48 -14.41
C TYR A 209 -1.91 -15.50 -14.90
N HIS A 210 -3.00 -15.34 -14.12
CA HIS A 210 -3.90 -14.19 -14.23
C HIS A 210 -3.17 -12.92 -13.77
N SER A 211 -2.21 -12.49 -14.57
CA SER A 211 -1.32 -11.38 -14.25
C SER A 211 -1.28 -10.34 -15.35
N ASP A 212 -1.18 -9.07 -14.97
CA ASP A 212 -1.01 -7.95 -15.89
C ASP A 212 0.15 -7.04 -15.45
N ILE A 213 0.78 -6.38 -16.41
CA ILE A 213 1.87 -5.43 -16.17
C ILE A 213 1.57 -4.17 -16.96
N VAL A 214 1.32 -3.08 -16.24
CA VAL A 214 0.98 -1.79 -16.82
C VAL A 214 2.04 -0.76 -16.47
N ASP A 215 2.24 0.20 -17.37
CA ASP A 215 3.28 1.24 -17.27
C ASP A 215 2.78 2.54 -16.60
N SER A 216 1.53 2.53 -16.13
CA SER A 216 0.89 3.69 -15.53
C SER A 216 -0.25 3.29 -14.61
N PHE A 217 -0.42 4.02 -13.51
CA PHE A 217 -1.59 3.88 -12.64
C PHE A 217 -2.91 4.01 -13.43
N TYR A 218 -2.98 4.92 -14.40
CA TYR A 218 -4.20 5.16 -15.18
C TYR A 218 -4.58 4.00 -16.10
N ASN A 219 -3.65 3.08 -16.37
CA ASN A 219 -3.90 1.88 -17.14
C ASN A 219 -4.31 0.69 -16.25
N SER A 220 -4.19 0.81 -14.93
CA SER A 220 -4.52 -0.25 -13.98
C SER A 220 -6.02 -0.46 -13.79
N TYR A 221 -6.41 -1.63 -13.28
CA TYR A 221 -7.78 -1.91 -12.87
C TYR A 221 -8.28 -1.00 -11.74
N LEU A 222 -7.37 -0.46 -10.92
CA LEU A 222 -7.70 0.52 -9.87
C LEU A 222 -8.20 1.83 -10.48
N ALA A 223 -7.66 2.23 -11.63
CA ALA A 223 -8.10 3.42 -12.34
C ALA A 223 -9.27 3.15 -13.30
N GLN A 224 -9.33 1.97 -13.92
CA GLN A 224 -10.41 1.61 -14.86
C GLN A 224 -11.75 1.37 -14.15
N ALA A 225 -11.73 0.77 -12.95
CA ALA A 225 -12.92 0.45 -12.17
C ALA A 225 -12.71 0.82 -10.69
N PRO A 226 -12.50 2.11 -10.36
CA PRO A 226 -12.28 2.53 -8.99
C PRO A 226 -13.44 2.05 -8.11
N ARG A 227 -13.10 1.49 -6.94
CA ARG A 227 -14.03 0.93 -5.96
C ARG A 227 -14.81 -0.31 -6.41
N ARG A 228 -14.61 -0.76 -7.66
CA ARG A 228 -15.31 -1.89 -8.31
C ARG A 228 -14.36 -2.87 -8.99
N THR A 229 -13.06 -2.83 -8.67
CA THR A 229 -12.01 -3.61 -9.33
C THR A 229 -12.32 -5.11 -9.42
N LEU A 230 -12.71 -5.76 -8.32
CA LEU A 230 -13.04 -7.19 -8.34
C LEU A 230 -14.36 -7.49 -9.08
N GLN A 231 -15.34 -6.59 -8.98
CA GLN A 231 -16.58 -6.74 -9.74
C GLN A 231 -16.30 -6.65 -11.24
N TYR A 232 -15.44 -5.72 -11.65
CA TYR A 232 -15.00 -5.59 -13.04
C TYR A 232 -14.25 -6.82 -13.53
N GLN A 233 -13.27 -7.30 -12.75
CA GLN A 233 -12.55 -8.54 -13.06
C GLN A 233 -13.50 -9.73 -13.20
N TYR A 234 -14.48 -9.87 -12.30
CA TYR A 234 -15.50 -10.93 -12.38
C TYR A 234 -16.34 -10.83 -13.66
N GLN A 235 -16.80 -9.62 -14.03
CA GLN A 235 -17.57 -9.44 -15.26
C GLN A 235 -16.76 -9.82 -16.50
N GLN A 236 -15.49 -9.43 -16.57
CA GLN A 236 -14.64 -9.76 -17.73
C GLN A 236 -14.31 -11.25 -17.78
N PHE A 237 -13.76 -11.82 -16.70
CA PHE A 237 -13.19 -13.16 -16.75
C PHE A 237 -14.23 -14.27 -16.60
N ILE A 238 -15.33 -14.02 -15.90
CA ILE A 238 -16.34 -15.05 -15.61
C ILE A 238 -17.61 -14.86 -16.43
N ARG A 239 -18.08 -13.62 -16.62
CA ARG A 239 -19.32 -13.33 -17.36
C ARG A 239 -19.08 -13.10 -18.85
N GLY A 240 -17.83 -12.98 -19.30
CA GLY A 240 -17.50 -12.69 -20.69
C GLY A 240 -17.97 -11.30 -21.14
N TRP A 241 -17.99 -10.33 -20.23
CA TRP A 241 -18.38 -8.96 -20.54
C TRP A 241 -17.22 -8.19 -21.16
N TRP A 242 -17.46 -7.58 -22.33
CA TRP A 242 -16.47 -6.81 -23.10
C TRP A 242 -16.66 -5.29 -23.01
N GLY A 243 -17.59 -4.83 -22.16
CA GLY A 243 -17.83 -3.41 -21.94
C GLY A 243 -16.74 -2.75 -21.09
N GLN A 244 -16.90 -1.45 -20.85
CA GLN A 244 -16.03 -0.65 -20.00
C GLN A 244 -16.86 0.05 -18.91
N PRO A 245 -16.33 0.19 -17.68
CA PRO A 245 -16.96 1.03 -16.66
C PRO A 245 -17.08 2.47 -17.16
N LYS A 246 -18.20 3.14 -16.87
CA LYS A 246 -18.36 4.56 -17.20
C LYS A 246 -17.56 5.45 -16.27
N ILE A 247 -17.39 5.01 -15.03
CA ILE A 247 -16.61 5.72 -14.02
C ILE A 247 -15.20 5.14 -14.00
N HIS A 248 -14.23 5.95 -14.44
CA HIS A 248 -12.80 5.63 -14.43
C HIS A 248 -11.98 6.90 -14.18
N PHE A 249 -10.77 6.76 -13.64
CA PHE A 249 -9.87 7.90 -13.42
C PHE A 249 -9.10 8.29 -14.68
N SER A 250 -8.71 9.55 -14.75
CA SER A 250 -7.94 10.14 -15.84
C SER A 250 -6.85 11.09 -15.31
N LYS A 251 -5.85 11.39 -16.14
CA LYS A 251 -4.76 12.32 -15.77
C LYS A 251 -5.22 13.77 -15.57
N GLN A 252 -6.40 14.10 -16.09
CA GLN A 252 -6.99 15.44 -16.06
C GLN A 252 -7.82 15.69 -14.80
N ASP A 253 -7.96 14.68 -13.95
CA ASP A 253 -8.79 14.76 -12.76
C ASP A 253 -8.27 15.75 -11.71
N THR A 254 -9.21 16.41 -11.06
CA THR A 254 -9.01 17.31 -9.92
C THR A 254 -9.76 16.76 -8.71
N PHE A 255 -9.54 17.34 -7.53
CA PHE A 255 -10.31 16.96 -6.35
C PHE A 255 -11.83 17.11 -6.56
N GLU A 256 -12.25 18.21 -7.18
CA GLU A 256 -13.66 18.50 -7.45
C GLU A 256 -14.26 17.56 -8.50
N SER A 257 -13.51 17.25 -9.57
CA SER A 257 -13.99 16.32 -10.60
C SER A 257 -14.13 14.91 -10.02
N VAL A 258 -13.16 14.46 -9.23
CA VAL A 258 -13.18 13.10 -8.63
C VAL A 258 -14.27 12.96 -7.59
N GLU A 259 -14.50 13.96 -6.76
CA GLU A 259 -15.60 13.94 -5.79
C GLU A 259 -16.95 13.79 -6.51
N THR A 260 -17.16 14.55 -7.58
CA THR A 260 -18.37 14.47 -8.40
C THR A 260 -18.47 13.11 -9.12
N LEU A 261 -17.37 12.65 -9.70
CA LEU A 261 -17.26 11.40 -10.46
C LEU A 261 -17.58 10.17 -9.59
N LEU A 262 -17.08 10.13 -8.36
CA LEU A 262 -17.27 8.99 -7.45
C LEU A 262 -18.61 9.00 -6.72
N LYS A 263 -19.32 10.12 -6.69
CA LYS A 263 -20.58 10.27 -5.94
C LYS A 263 -21.60 9.15 -6.19
N PRO A 264 -21.87 8.70 -7.44
CA PRO A 264 -22.78 7.59 -7.68
C PRO A 264 -22.32 6.28 -7.02
N LEU A 265 -21.02 5.97 -7.08
CA LEU A 265 -20.46 4.76 -6.49
C LEU A 265 -20.55 4.78 -4.96
N LEU A 266 -20.33 5.95 -4.35
CA LEU A 266 -20.41 6.15 -2.90
C LEU A 266 -21.85 6.01 -2.39
N VAL A 267 -22.83 6.58 -3.10
CA VAL A 267 -24.25 6.43 -2.76
C VAL A 267 -24.69 4.97 -2.86
N ASN A 268 -24.25 4.25 -3.90
CA ASN A 268 -24.58 2.84 -4.05
C ASN A 268 -23.96 1.98 -2.93
N GLU A 269 -22.76 2.31 -2.46
CA GLU A 269 -22.12 1.62 -1.33
C GLU A 269 -22.93 1.72 -0.03
N GLU A 270 -23.54 2.87 0.25
CA GLU A 270 -24.43 3.06 1.40
C GLU A 270 -25.68 2.16 1.33
N GLN A 271 -26.07 1.76 0.12
CA GLN A 271 -27.19 0.86 -0.15
C GLN A 271 -26.75 -0.61 -0.30
N GLY A 272 -25.46 -0.90 -0.16
CA GLY A 272 -24.89 -2.24 -0.38
C GLY A 272 -24.85 -2.65 -1.86
N ASP A 273 -25.00 -1.72 -2.79
CA ASP A 273 -24.87 -1.97 -4.23
C ASP A 273 -23.43 -1.74 -4.70
N TYR A 274 -22.82 -2.81 -5.17
CA TYR A 274 -21.46 -2.82 -5.74
C TYR A 274 -21.46 -3.13 -7.24
N SER A 275 -22.56 -2.84 -7.93
CA SER A 275 -22.62 -2.94 -9.39
C SER A 275 -21.60 -2.01 -10.06
N ILE A 276 -21.17 -2.41 -11.26
CA ILE A 276 -20.37 -1.56 -12.15
C ILE A 276 -21.32 -0.61 -12.85
N ILE A 277 -20.98 0.67 -12.90
CA ILE A 277 -21.76 1.72 -13.57
C ILE A 277 -20.98 2.26 -14.76
#